data_AF-A0A8S0RNN2-F1
#
_entry.id   AF-A0A8S0RNN2-F1
#
_cell.length_a   1.000
_cell.length_b   1.000
_cell.length_c   1.000
_cell.angle_alpha   90.00
_cell.angle_beta   90.00
_cell.angle_gamma   90.00
#
_symmetry.space_group_name_H-M   'P 1'
#
loop_
_entity.id
_entity.type
_entity.pdbx_description
1 polymer ?
#
loop_
_entity_poly.entity_id
_entity_poly.type
_entity_poly.pdbx_seq_one_letter_code
_entity_poly.pdbx_strand_id
1 'polypeptide(L)'
;MNHLWVFVNCLIDNPPFDSQTKETLTLRQKNFGSECKLSDKFLSKVTNSEIVSNIMEWAEFKEKKDLKKTDGTKSKRISGLTKLADANDAGGRNSEKCTLIFTEGDLAATLAIAGLSVVGRDHYGVFPLRGKLLNYDSIKSLRYGHLMIMTDQDHDGSHIKGLLINFIHSFWPSLLKIPSFLVEFITPIVKATHKNGEKRSFYTMPEYESWKESLGDGARSWSIKYYKGLGTSTDKEGKEYFKDLGKHKKDFVWADDRKIGLGSLSLALTLIRNRDFVNKELILFSIADLQRSIPSMVDGLKPGQRKILFCAFKRNFVHEAKVGQFAGYVSEHSAYHHGEQSLASTIIGMAQKYVGSNNINILKPNGQFGTRNQGGKDHASARYIFTQLSAITRFLFPKDDDILLDYQNEDGQTIEPTRYVPIIPLVLVNGSEGIGTGWSSFVPNYNPRDIIANVRHMLNDEPMEPMDPWYDGFRGTIEKTATKEAGATYTATGIIEEVSDTTLRITELPVRKWTQDYKDFLESLYPFIEEVREYHTTDSVNFEIDLSEENMMVAKQEGLLKKFKLTTTISTSNMHLFD
;
A
#
# COMPACT_ATOMS: atom_id res chain seq x y z
N MET A 1 9.74 -40.75 -9.63
CA MET A 1 10.65 -41.72 -8.99
C MET A 1 12.03 -41.14 -8.69
N ASN A 2 12.56 -40.17 -9.45
CA ASN A 2 13.89 -39.58 -9.21
C ASN A 2 14.03 -38.71 -7.93
N HIS A 3 13.02 -38.67 -7.06
CA HIS A 3 13.00 -37.86 -5.83
C HIS A 3 12.66 -38.70 -4.59
N LEU A 4 12.67 -40.03 -4.71
CA LEU A 4 12.36 -40.96 -3.63
C LEU A 4 13.44 -42.03 -3.55
N TRP A 5 13.97 -42.24 -2.35
CA TRP A 5 14.75 -43.44 -2.04
C TRP A 5 13.86 -44.42 -1.29
N VAL A 6 13.74 -45.64 -1.81
CA VAL A 6 12.96 -46.70 -1.17
C VAL A 6 13.91 -47.79 -0.71
N PHE A 7 13.89 -48.05 0.60
CA PHE A 7 14.57 -49.19 1.19
C PHE A 7 13.54 -50.29 1.44
N VAL A 8 13.76 -51.46 0.87
CA VAL A 8 12.86 -52.62 1.01
C VAL A 8 13.67 -53.77 1.59
N ASN A 9 13.18 -54.31 2.70
CA ASN A 9 13.64 -55.59 3.23
C ASN A 9 12.42 -56.50 3.38
N CYS A 10 12.42 -57.64 2.70
CA CYS A 10 11.29 -58.56 2.67
C CYS A 10 11.75 -60.01 2.60
N LEU A 11 10.89 -60.91 3.05
CA LEU A 11 11.07 -62.35 2.94
C LEU A 11 10.03 -62.88 1.94
N ILE A 12 10.50 -63.54 0.89
CA ILE A 12 9.67 -64.06 -0.20
C ILE A 12 9.85 -65.56 -0.25
N ASP A 13 8.76 -66.31 -0.30
CA ASP A 13 8.80 -67.77 -0.35
C ASP A 13 9.21 -68.25 -1.76
N ASN A 14 10.27 -69.06 -1.82
CA ASN A 14 10.80 -69.66 -3.07
C ASN A 14 10.95 -68.67 -4.24
N PRO A 15 11.75 -67.60 -4.11
CA PRO A 15 11.80 -66.52 -5.09
C PRO A 15 12.51 -66.95 -6.39
N PRO A 16 11.87 -66.84 -7.57
CA PRO A 16 12.55 -66.84 -8.86
C PRO A 16 13.19 -65.49 -9.15
N PHE A 17 14.41 -65.54 -9.69
CA PHE A 17 15.15 -64.37 -10.15
C PHE A 17 15.43 -64.45 -11.65
N ASP A 18 15.77 -63.33 -12.24
CA ASP A 18 16.16 -63.20 -13.65
C ASP A 18 17.44 -63.98 -14.01
N SER A 19 18.36 -64.11 -13.05
CA SER A 19 19.63 -64.79 -13.22
C SER A 19 20.17 -65.41 -11.92
N GLN A 20 21.29 -66.12 -12.02
CA GLN A 20 21.97 -66.71 -10.86
C GLN A 20 22.55 -65.67 -9.89
N THR A 21 22.80 -64.42 -10.34
CA THR A 21 23.25 -63.32 -9.45
C THR A 21 22.11 -62.79 -8.58
N LYS A 22 20.85 -63.10 -8.92
CA LYS A 22 19.64 -62.80 -8.15
C LYS A 22 19.41 -61.31 -7.88
N GLU A 23 19.74 -60.46 -8.86
CA GLU A 23 19.59 -59.00 -8.75
C GLU A 23 18.15 -58.53 -8.97
N THR A 24 17.39 -59.20 -9.86
CA THR A 24 15.99 -58.83 -10.14
C THR A 24 15.04 -59.97 -9.79
N LEU A 25 14.17 -59.75 -8.80
CA LEU A 25 13.06 -60.65 -8.49
C LEU A 25 12.01 -60.59 -9.61
N THR A 26 11.67 -61.74 -10.20
CA THR A 26 10.71 -61.82 -11.33
C THR A 26 9.34 -62.35 -10.91
N LEU A 27 9.21 -62.79 -9.65
CA LEU A 27 7.96 -63.30 -9.09
C LEU A 27 6.88 -62.24 -9.13
N ARG A 28 5.65 -62.63 -9.50
CA ARG A 28 4.51 -61.71 -9.47
C ARG A 28 4.01 -61.55 -8.02
N GLN A 29 3.61 -60.33 -7.66
CA GLN A 29 3.14 -59.96 -6.32
C GLN A 29 2.14 -60.94 -5.70
N LYS A 30 1.18 -61.45 -6.50
CA LYS A 30 0.15 -62.41 -6.06
C LYS A 30 0.70 -63.72 -5.48
N ASN A 31 1.96 -64.04 -5.75
CA ASN A 31 2.62 -65.28 -5.34
C ASN A 31 3.71 -65.06 -4.28
N PHE A 32 3.81 -63.87 -3.67
CA PHE A 32 4.85 -63.56 -2.68
C PHE A 32 4.73 -64.31 -1.36
N GLY A 33 3.60 -64.98 -1.09
CA GLY A 33 3.31 -65.63 0.19
C GLY A 33 2.94 -64.65 1.32
N SER A 34 3.18 -63.35 1.13
CA SER A 34 2.83 -62.26 2.04
C SER A 34 2.39 -61.01 1.27
N GLU A 35 1.68 -60.11 1.94
CA GLU A 35 1.21 -58.84 1.37
C GLU A 35 1.79 -57.66 2.15
N CYS A 36 2.41 -56.69 1.46
CA CYS A 36 2.87 -55.45 2.05
C CYS A 36 1.80 -54.36 1.87
N LYS A 37 0.94 -54.18 2.88
CA LYS A 37 0.01 -53.04 2.93
C LYS A 37 0.66 -51.87 3.65
N LEU A 38 0.81 -50.76 2.97
CA LEU A 38 1.26 -49.51 3.59
C LEU A 38 0.13 -48.99 4.49
N SER A 39 0.43 -48.77 5.77
CA SER A 39 -0.55 -48.22 6.71
C SER A 39 -0.86 -46.75 6.42
N ASP A 40 -2.08 -46.31 6.73
CA ASP A 40 -2.46 -44.89 6.62
C ASP A 40 -1.56 -43.98 7.46
N LYS A 41 -1.06 -44.49 8.60
CA LYS A 41 -0.09 -43.77 9.44
C LYS A 41 1.25 -43.59 8.74
N PHE A 42 1.70 -44.56 7.95
CA PHE A 42 2.91 -44.43 7.13
C PHE A 42 2.70 -43.45 5.98
N LEU A 43 1.56 -43.56 5.28
CA LEU A 43 1.21 -42.63 4.20
C LEU A 43 1.11 -41.19 4.72
N SER A 44 0.48 -40.97 5.88
CA SER A 44 0.39 -39.65 6.53
C SER A 44 1.78 -39.09 6.87
N LYS A 45 2.72 -39.92 7.35
CA LYS A 45 4.10 -39.49 7.60
C LYS A 45 4.84 -39.11 6.32
N VAL A 46 4.64 -39.83 5.23
CA VAL A 46 5.22 -39.48 3.92
C VAL A 46 4.60 -38.18 3.41
N THR A 47 3.29 -37.99 3.54
CA THR A 47 2.59 -36.76 3.15
C THR A 47 3.08 -35.54 3.93
N ASN A 48 3.39 -35.72 5.22
CA ASN A 48 3.92 -34.67 6.10
C ASN A 48 5.44 -34.52 6.03
N SER A 49 6.12 -35.24 5.14
CA SER A 49 7.57 -35.11 4.94
C SER A 49 7.91 -34.06 3.88
N GLU A 50 9.15 -33.59 3.90
CA GLU A 50 9.68 -32.64 2.91
C GLU A 50 9.69 -33.17 1.47
N ILE A 51 9.50 -34.48 1.26
CA ILE A 51 9.43 -35.08 -0.08
C ILE A 51 8.25 -34.49 -0.86
N VAL A 52 7.10 -34.28 -0.21
CA VAL A 52 5.93 -33.69 -0.89
C VAL A 52 6.19 -32.24 -1.23
N SER A 53 6.75 -31.45 -0.31
CA SER A 53 7.14 -30.06 -0.56
C SER A 53 8.14 -29.96 -1.72
N ASN A 54 9.18 -30.79 -1.75
CA ASN A 54 10.19 -30.81 -2.80
C ASN A 54 9.62 -31.22 -4.17
N ILE A 55 8.66 -32.16 -4.22
CA ILE A 55 7.96 -32.53 -5.45
C ILE A 55 7.06 -31.38 -5.93
N MET A 56 6.37 -30.70 -5.01
CA MET A 56 5.52 -29.55 -5.31
C MET A 56 6.35 -28.37 -5.83
N GLU A 57 7.47 -28.05 -5.18
CA GLU A 57 8.41 -27.02 -5.63
C GLU A 57 9.02 -27.34 -7.00
N TRP A 58 9.38 -28.59 -7.26
CA TRP A 58 9.86 -29.01 -8.58
C TRP A 58 8.75 -28.93 -9.63
N ALA A 59 7.51 -29.29 -9.28
CA ALA A 59 6.36 -29.17 -10.17
C ALA A 59 6.09 -27.70 -10.53
N GLU A 60 6.11 -26.79 -9.54
CA GLU A 60 6.01 -25.35 -9.76
C GLU A 60 7.17 -24.80 -10.61
N PHE A 61 8.40 -25.25 -10.34
CA PHE A 61 9.57 -24.85 -11.13
C PHE A 61 9.46 -25.31 -12.59
N LYS A 62 8.97 -26.53 -12.83
CA LYS A 62 8.72 -27.06 -14.17
C LYS A 62 7.61 -26.29 -14.88
N GLU A 63 6.53 -25.96 -14.17
CA GLU A 63 5.43 -25.14 -14.69
C GLU A 63 5.93 -23.74 -15.07
N LYS A 64 6.71 -23.07 -14.21
CA LYS A 64 7.38 -21.79 -14.50
C LYS A 64 8.33 -21.88 -15.69
N LYS A 65 9.06 -22.99 -15.85
CA LYS A 65 9.97 -23.23 -16.98
C LYS A 65 9.22 -23.47 -18.29
N ASP A 66 8.07 -24.14 -18.25
CA ASP A 66 7.23 -24.36 -19.42
C ASP A 66 6.45 -23.10 -19.82
N LEU A 67 6.02 -22.27 -18.86
CA LEU A 67 5.51 -20.90 -19.10
C LEU A 67 6.55 -20.01 -19.80
N LYS A 68 7.84 -20.12 -19.44
CA LYS A 68 8.93 -19.41 -20.14
C LYS A 68 9.13 -19.83 -21.60
N LYS A 69 8.70 -21.02 -22.01
CA LYS A 69 8.85 -21.50 -23.40
C LYS A 69 7.79 -20.93 -24.35
N THR A 70 6.67 -20.45 -23.81
CA THR A 70 5.56 -19.86 -24.59
C THR A 70 5.59 -18.34 -24.63
N ASP A 71 6.56 -17.70 -23.97
CA ASP A 71 6.78 -16.25 -24.05
C ASP A 71 7.04 -15.82 -25.50
N GLY A 72 6.28 -14.84 -25.97
CA GLY A 72 6.42 -14.25 -27.30
C GLY A 72 5.84 -15.03 -28.49
N THR A 73 5.27 -16.23 -28.27
CA THR A 73 4.62 -17.02 -29.33
C THR A 73 3.11 -17.08 -29.15
N LYS A 74 2.36 -16.77 -30.22
CA LYS A 74 0.89 -16.76 -30.21
C LYS A 74 0.33 -18.16 -29.91
N SER A 75 -0.25 -18.33 -28.72
CA SER A 75 -0.88 -19.57 -28.27
C SER A 75 -2.40 -19.44 -28.21
N LYS A 76 -3.13 -20.53 -28.49
CA LYS A 76 -4.60 -20.53 -28.53
C LYS A 76 -5.25 -20.58 -27.14
N ARG A 77 -4.55 -21.10 -26.12
CA ARG A 77 -4.99 -21.13 -24.72
C ARG A 77 -3.80 -20.98 -23.79
N ILE A 78 -4.02 -20.31 -22.65
CA ILE A 78 -3.02 -20.14 -21.59
C ILE A 78 -3.50 -20.91 -20.35
N SER A 79 -2.69 -21.86 -19.89
CA SER A 79 -2.87 -22.57 -18.61
C SER A 79 -1.94 -21.99 -17.55
N GLY A 80 -2.35 -21.99 -16.27
CA GLY A 80 -1.53 -21.51 -15.15
C GLY A 80 -1.86 -20.09 -14.65
N LEU A 81 -2.77 -19.36 -15.31
CA LEU A 81 -3.27 -18.05 -14.88
C LEU A 81 -4.72 -18.17 -14.40
N THR A 82 -4.92 -18.53 -13.12
CA THR A 82 -6.26 -18.84 -12.56
C THR A 82 -7.23 -17.66 -12.55
N LYS A 83 -6.72 -16.42 -12.58
CA LYS A 83 -7.53 -15.19 -12.62
C LYS A 83 -7.84 -14.70 -14.05
N LEU A 84 -7.38 -15.39 -15.10
CA LEU A 84 -7.68 -15.03 -16.49
C LEU A 84 -9.03 -15.60 -16.91
N ALA A 85 -10.00 -14.72 -17.19
CA ALA A 85 -11.17 -15.05 -17.97
C ALA A 85 -10.86 -14.79 -19.45
N ASP A 86 -10.33 -15.78 -20.16
CA ASP A 86 -9.87 -15.62 -21.55
C ASP A 86 -11.05 -15.52 -22.55
N ALA A 87 -10.89 -14.74 -23.62
CA ALA A 87 -11.88 -14.70 -24.72
C ALA A 87 -11.81 -16.00 -25.55
N ASN A 88 -12.94 -16.50 -26.06
CA ASN A 88 -12.98 -17.78 -26.77
C ASN A 88 -12.10 -17.79 -28.04
N ASP A 89 -12.01 -16.64 -28.74
CA ASP A 89 -11.21 -16.50 -29.97
C ASP A 89 -9.79 -15.98 -29.74
N ALA A 90 -9.41 -15.69 -28.49
CA ALA A 90 -8.09 -15.14 -28.17
C ALA A 90 -6.96 -16.09 -28.62
N GLY A 91 -5.94 -15.53 -29.28
CA GLY A 91 -4.84 -16.32 -29.88
C GLY A 91 -5.22 -17.17 -31.09
N GLY A 92 -6.48 -17.17 -31.55
CA GLY A 92 -6.97 -17.82 -32.76
C GLY A 92 -6.85 -16.96 -34.03
N ARG A 93 -7.65 -17.28 -35.06
CA ARG A 93 -7.70 -16.52 -36.34
C ARG A 93 -8.32 -15.12 -36.17
N ASN A 94 -9.28 -14.98 -35.25
CA ASN A 94 -9.97 -13.72 -34.96
C ASN A 94 -9.33 -12.92 -33.81
N SER A 95 -8.12 -13.27 -33.37
CA SER A 95 -7.49 -12.67 -32.19
C SER A 95 -7.30 -11.15 -32.30
N GLU A 96 -7.17 -10.62 -33.52
CA GLU A 96 -7.10 -9.19 -33.82
C GLU A 96 -8.37 -8.41 -33.44
N LYS A 97 -9.52 -9.10 -33.36
CA LYS A 97 -10.80 -8.54 -32.92
C LYS A 97 -11.01 -8.67 -31.41
N CYS A 98 -10.16 -9.43 -30.73
CA CYS A 98 -10.29 -9.67 -29.30
C CYS A 98 -9.73 -8.49 -28.49
N THR A 99 -10.41 -8.16 -27.39
CA THR A 99 -10.01 -7.15 -26.40
C THR A 99 -9.76 -7.81 -25.04
N LEU A 100 -8.63 -7.52 -24.40
CA LEU A 100 -8.37 -7.93 -23.01
C LEU A 100 -8.63 -6.74 -22.10
N ILE A 101 -9.48 -6.95 -21.10
CA ILE A 101 -9.86 -5.96 -20.09
C ILE A 101 -8.94 -6.16 -18.88
N PHE A 102 -8.11 -5.16 -18.59
CA PHE A 102 -7.37 -5.12 -17.34
C PHE A 102 -8.22 -4.46 -16.25
N THR A 103 -8.27 -5.08 -15.08
CA THR A 103 -9.12 -4.62 -13.97
C THR A 103 -8.31 -4.38 -12.71
N GLU A 104 -8.68 -3.34 -11.98
CA GLU A 104 -8.14 -3.01 -10.67
C GLU A 104 -8.75 -3.93 -9.60
N GLY A 105 -8.01 -4.97 -9.21
CA GLY A 105 -8.45 -5.91 -8.20
C GLY A 105 -9.66 -6.76 -8.62
N ASP A 106 -10.13 -7.60 -7.69
CA ASP A 106 -11.12 -8.65 -8.00
C ASP A 106 -12.57 -8.09 -8.12
N LEU A 107 -12.84 -6.90 -7.57
CA LEU A 107 -14.16 -6.24 -7.66
C LEU A 107 -14.43 -5.67 -9.07
N ALA A 108 -13.46 -4.95 -9.65
CA ALA A 108 -13.58 -4.47 -11.03
C ALA A 108 -13.59 -5.63 -12.05
N ALA A 109 -12.86 -6.72 -11.76
CA ALA A 109 -12.92 -7.96 -12.54
C ALA A 109 -14.34 -8.53 -12.58
N THR A 110 -15.05 -8.52 -11.46
CA THR A 110 -16.43 -9.01 -11.36
C THR A 110 -17.39 -8.20 -12.22
N LEU A 111 -17.27 -6.86 -12.21
CA LEU A 111 -18.07 -5.97 -13.06
C LEU A 111 -17.79 -6.21 -14.56
N ALA A 112 -16.51 -6.35 -14.93
CA ALA A 112 -16.13 -6.66 -16.30
C ALA A 112 -16.70 -8.00 -16.77
N ILE A 113 -16.62 -9.04 -15.92
CA ILE A 113 -17.19 -10.37 -16.19
C ILE A 113 -18.72 -10.31 -16.36
N ALA A 114 -19.42 -9.49 -15.56
CA ALA A 114 -20.86 -9.28 -15.72
C ALA A 114 -21.18 -8.64 -17.09
N GLY A 115 -20.37 -7.67 -17.54
CA GLY A 115 -20.45 -7.05 -18.86
C GLY A 115 -20.28 -8.03 -20.02
N LEU A 116 -19.46 -9.07 -19.86
CA LEU A 116 -19.29 -10.14 -20.87
C LEU A 116 -20.59 -10.88 -21.22
N SER A 117 -21.59 -10.89 -20.34
CA SER A 117 -22.91 -11.47 -20.63
C SER A 117 -23.69 -10.71 -21.70
N VAL A 118 -23.28 -9.48 -22.01
CA VAL A 118 -23.93 -8.60 -22.99
C VAL A 118 -23.12 -8.54 -24.29
N VAL A 119 -21.81 -8.34 -24.20
CA VAL A 119 -20.93 -8.21 -25.37
C VAL A 119 -20.44 -9.56 -25.93
N GLY A 120 -20.74 -10.65 -25.22
CA GLY A 120 -20.29 -11.99 -25.56
C GLY A 120 -18.86 -12.29 -25.08
N ARG A 121 -18.53 -13.57 -25.00
CA ARG A 121 -17.21 -14.06 -24.56
C ARG A 121 -16.24 -14.34 -25.70
N ASP A 122 -16.70 -14.22 -26.94
CA ASP A 122 -15.89 -14.60 -28.10
C ASP A 122 -14.71 -13.64 -28.31
N HIS A 123 -14.94 -12.34 -28.10
CA HIS A 123 -13.96 -11.29 -28.36
C HIS A 123 -13.51 -10.50 -27.13
N TYR A 124 -13.94 -10.86 -25.91
CA TYR A 124 -13.61 -10.09 -24.70
C TYR A 124 -13.13 -11.00 -23.56
N GLY A 125 -11.95 -10.72 -23.02
CA GLY A 125 -11.38 -11.41 -21.86
C GLY A 125 -11.06 -10.44 -20.70
N VAL A 126 -10.78 -10.95 -19.50
CA VAL A 126 -10.49 -10.15 -18.28
C VAL A 126 -9.28 -10.73 -17.54
N PHE A 127 -8.32 -9.90 -17.13
CA PHE A 127 -7.12 -10.35 -16.39
C PHE A 127 -6.55 -9.28 -15.43
N PRO A 128 -5.91 -9.66 -14.30
CA PRO A 128 -5.11 -8.76 -13.46
C PRO A 128 -3.58 -8.86 -13.70
N LEU A 129 -2.84 -7.73 -13.61
CA LEU A 129 -1.49 -7.51 -14.20
C LEU A 129 -0.26 -8.15 -13.51
N ARG A 130 0.69 -8.71 -14.33
CA ARG A 130 2.18 -8.82 -14.19
C ARG A 130 2.84 -9.23 -15.54
N GLY A 131 4.02 -8.73 -15.96
CA GLY A 131 4.77 -9.30 -17.13
C GLY A 131 5.87 -8.43 -17.78
N LYS A 132 6.71 -8.96 -18.70
CA LYS A 132 8.01 -8.40 -19.20
C LYS A 132 8.16 -8.38 -20.76
N LEU A 133 9.21 -7.69 -21.27
CA LEU A 133 9.50 -7.08 -22.62
C LEU A 133 9.58 -7.93 -23.92
N LEU A 134 9.13 -7.35 -25.06
CA LEU A 134 9.35 -7.69 -26.50
C LEU A 134 9.18 -6.40 -27.36
N ASN A 135 9.26 -6.40 -28.71
CA ASN A 135 8.93 -5.22 -29.56
C ASN A 135 7.93 -5.64 -30.67
N TYR A 136 6.99 -4.76 -31.04
CA TYR A 136 5.88 -5.09 -31.96
C TYR A 136 5.65 -4.04 -33.06
N ASP A 137 5.60 -4.46 -34.32
CA ASP A 137 5.27 -3.59 -35.47
C ASP A 137 3.79 -3.72 -35.92
N SER A 138 3.05 -4.67 -35.34
CA SER A 138 1.65 -4.94 -35.66
C SER A 138 0.97 -5.70 -34.52
N ILE A 139 -0.35 -5.54 -34.37
CA ILE A 139 -1.17 -6.32 -33.43
C ILE A 139 -1.41 -7.78 -33.87
N LYS A 140 -1.06 -8.16 -35.12
CA LYS A 140 -1.35 -9.51 -35.66
C LYS A 140 -0.72 -10.65 -34.87
N SER A 141 0.45 -10.40 -34.28
CA SER A 141 1.18 -11.36 -33.45
C SER A 141 0.68 -11.41 -32.00
N LEU A 142 -0.11 -10.43 -31.57
CA LEU A 142 -0.71 -10.38 -30.24
C LEU A 142 -1.93 -11.30 -30.14
N ARG A 143 -2.20 -11.78 -28.92
CA ARG A 143 -3.44 -12.52 -28.64
C ARG A 143 -4.68 -11.63 -28.61
N TYR A 144 -4.49 -10.33 -28.40
CA TYR A 144 -5.52 -9.31 -28.29
C TYR A 144 -5.10 -8.08 -29.09
N GLY A 145 -6.01 -7.53 -29.90
CA GLY A 145 -5.79 -6.36 -30.75
C GLY A 145 -6.01 -5.03 -30.03
N HIS A 146 -6.75 -5.05 -28.92
CA HIS A 146 -7.06 -3.88 -28.11
C HIS A 146 -6.88 -4.17 -26.62
N LEU A 147 -6.56 -3.10 -25.90
CA LEU A 147 -6.41 -3.07 -24.45
C LEU A 147 -7.31 -2.00 -23.87
N MET A 148 -8.33 -2.42 -23.11
CA MET A 148 -9.27 -1.50 -22.48
C MET A 148 -8.98 -1.39 -20.99
N ILE A 149 -8.76 -0.16 -20.53
CA ILE A 149 -8.56 0.20 -19.13
C ILE A 149 -9.90 0.59 -18.52
N MET A 150 -10.29 -0.06 -17.43
CA MET A 150 -11.49 0.27 -16.66
C MET A 150 -11.10 0.40 -15.19
N THR A 151 -10.99 1.65 -14.72
CA THR A 151 -10.66 2.00 -13.33
C THR A 151 -11.82 2.78 -12.71
N ASP A 152 -11.79 2.91 -11.39
CA ASP A 152 -12.60 3.89 -10.69
C ASP A 152 -12.30 5.29 -11.27
N GLN A 153 -13.34 6.14 -11.31
CA GLN A 153 -13.25 7.50 -11.88
C GLN A 153 -12.83 8.48 -10.79
N ASP A 154 -11.74 8.13 -10.12
CA ASP A 154 -11.08 8.90 -9.07
C ASP A 154 -9.59 9.10 -9.39
N HIS A 155 -8.87 9.77 -8.51
CA HIS A 155 -7.46 10.08 -8.72
C HIS A 155 -6.58 8.83 -8.75
N ASP A 156 -6.84 7.84 -7.90
CA ASP A 156 -6.05 6.60 -7.86
C ASP A 156 -6.26 5.76 -9.14
N GLY A 157 -7.46 5.77 -9.73
CA GLY A 157 -7.72 5.20 -11.04
C GLY A 157 -6.90 5.85 -12.15
N SER A 158 -6.77 7.19 -12.16
CA SER A 158 -5.90 7.90 -13.09
C SER A 158 -4.41 7.53 -12.92
N HIS A 159 -3.95 7.28 -11.68
CA HIS A 159 -2.60 6.78 -11.45
C HIS A 159 -2.38 5.40 -12.06
N ILE A 160 -3.36 4.49 -11.92
CA ILE A 160 -3.29 3.14 -12.51
C ILE A 160 -3.24 3.21 -14.04
N LYS A 161 -4.06 4.07 -14.66
CA LYS A 161 -3.96 4.35 -16.10
C LYS A 161 -2.54 4.79 -16.46
N GLY A 162 -1.97 5.72 -15.70
CA GLY A 162 -0.60 6.22 -15.87
C GLY A 162 0.46 5.13 -15.76
N LEU A 163 0.37 4.25 -14.74
CA LEU A 163 1.29 3.12 -14.55
C LEU A 163 1.19 2.11 -15.69
N LEU A 164 -0.01 1.81 -16.17
CA LEU A 164 -0.22 0.88 -17.29
C LEU A 164 0.29 1.47 -18.60
N ILE A 165 0.03 2.76 -18.85
CA ILE A 165 0.60 3.50 -19.99
C ILE A 165 2.12 3.50 -19.90
N ASN A 166 2.71 3.79 -18.74
CA ASN A 166 4.15 3.79 -18.52
C ASN A 166 4.75 2.39 -18.71
N PHE A 167 4.04 1.35 -18.26
CA PHE A 167 4.42 -0.04 -18.47
C PHE A 167 4.44 -0.37 -19.96
N ILE A 168 3.37 -0.09 -20.71
CA ILE A 168 3.34 -0.35 -22.15
C ILE A 168 4.35 0.54 -22.89
N HIS A 169 4.53 1.79 -22.50
CA HIS A 169 5.51 2.69 -23.12
C HIS A 169 6.94 2.22 -22.89
N SER A 170 7.29 1.88 -21.65
CA SER A 170 8.63 1.40 -21.29
C SER A 170 8.93 0.07 -21.96
N PHE A 171 7.90 -0.77 -22.13
CA PHE A 171 8.09 -2.14 -22.58
C PHE A 171 7.85 -2.39 -24.06
N TRP A 172 6.89 -1.69 -24.66
CA TRP A 172 6.39 -1.85 -26.01
C TRP A 172 5.90 -0.51 -26.59
N PRO A 173 6.78 0.51 -26.72
CA PRO A 173 6.37 1.87 -27.09
C PRO A 173 5.64 1.95 -28.43
N SER A 174 5.96 1.06 -29.38
CA SER A 174 5.31 0.98 -30.68
C SER A 174 3.83 0.60 -30.61
N LEU A 175 3.39 -0.14 -29.58
CA LEU A 175 1.98 -0.50 -29.40
C LEU A 175 1.09 0.71 -29.13
N LEU A 176 1.60 1.71 -28.39
CA LEU A 176 0.83 2.93 -28.10
C LEU A 176 0.61 3.81 -29.34
N LYS A 177 1.39 3.60 -30.40
CA LYS A 177 1.22 4.30 -31.69
C LYS A 177 0.16 3.64 -32.57
N ILE A 178 -0.25 2.41 -32.26
CA ILE A 178 -1.25 1.71 -33.06
C ILE A 178 -2.64 2.30 -32.73
N PRO A 179 -3.38 2.80 -33.73
CA PRO A 179 -4.69 3.40 -33.52
C PRO A 179 -5.64 2.45 -32.78
N SER A 180 -6.32 2.99 -31.76
CA SER A 180 -7.26 2.25 -30.91
C SER A 180 -6.66 1.03 -30.19
N PHE A 181 -5.34 0.88 -30.12
CA PHE A 181 -4.75 -0.21 -29.33
C PHE A 181 -5.06 -0.01 -27.83
N LEU A 182 -4.86 1.19 -27.30
CA LEU A 182 -5.19 1.50 -25.91
C LEU A 182 -6.49 2.29 -25.84
N VAL A 183 -7.40 1.83 -24.99
CA VAL A 183 -8.77 2.32 -24.87
C VAL A 183 -9.10 2.49 -23.40
N GLU A 184 -9.93 3.47 -23.06
CA GLU A 184 -10.50 3.67 -21.74
C GLU A 184 -12.00 3.41 -21.74
N PHE A 185 -12.51 2.84 -20.65
CA PHE A 185 -13.94 2.80 -20.34
C PHE A 185 -14.26 3.76 -19.20
N ILE A 186 -15.04 4.80 -19.48
CA ILE A 186 -15.47 5.79 -18.48
C ILE A 186 -16.86 5.47 -17.93
N THR A 187 -17.10 5.80 -16.66
CA THR A 187 -18.43 5.72 -16.04
C THR A 187 -18.86 7.09 -15.50
N PRO A 188 -20.18 7.35 -15.33
CA PRO A 188 -20.63 8.60 -14.72
C PRO A 188 -20.16 8.70 -13.27
N ILE A 189 -19.70 9.88 -12.85
CA ILE A 189 -19.29 10.15 -11.47
C ILE A 189 -20.43 10.69 -10.60
N VAL A 190 -21.45 11.30 -11.23
CA VAL A 190 -22.65 11.80 -10.55
C VAL A 190 -23.88 11.43 -11.35
N LYS A 191 -24.93 10.94 -10.68
CA LYS A 191 -26.26 10.80 -11.25
C LYS A 191 -27.27 11.62 -10.46
N ALA A 192 -27.99 12.48 -11.16
CA ALA A 192 -29.11 13.23 -10.62
C ALA A 192 -30.43 12.57 -11.05
N THR A 193 -31.33 12.34 -10.09
CA THR A 193 -32.68 11.81 -10.33
C THR A 193 -33.71 12.83 -9.88
N HIS A 194 -34.51 13.35 -10.80
CA HIS A 194 -35.57 14.29 -10.50
C HIS A 194 -36.78 13.57 -9.89
N LYS A 195 -37.59 14.28 -9.10
CA LYS A 195 -38.83 13.75 -8.50
C LYS A 195 -39.83 13.19 -9.52
N ASN A 196 -39.82 13.67 -10.77
CA ASN A 196 -40.67 13.14 -11.85
C ASN A 196 -40.09 11.89 -12.56
N GLY A 197 -38.93 11.39 -12.13
CA GLY A 197 -38.27 10.22 -12.71
C GLY A 197 -37.23 10.52 -13.80
N GLU A 198 -37.02 11.78 -14.21
CA GLU A 198 -35.93 12.14 -15.13
C GLU A 198 -34.57 11.83 -14.49
N LYS A 199 -33.65 11.25 -15.25
CA LYS A 199 -32.29 10.92 -14.80
C LYS A 199 -31.26 11.60 -15.69
N ARG A 200 -30.27 12.24 -15.07
CA ARG A 200 -29.10 12.82 -15.74
C ARG A 200 -27.83 12.23 -15.15
N SER A 201 -26.87 11.98 -16.02
CA SER A 201 -25.57 11.39 -15.66
C SER A 201 -24.47 12.34 -16.10
N PHE A 202 -23.55 12.65 -15.20
CA PHE A 202 -22.42 13.56 -15.40
C PHE A 202 -21.13 12.78 -15.29
N TYR A 203 -20.16 13.10 -16.16
CA TYR A 203 -18.89 12.38 -16.23
C TYR A 203 -17.74 13.22 -15.67
N THR A 204 -17.98 14.50 -15.34
CA THR A 204 -17.01 15.38 -14.68
C THR A 204 -17.70 16.24 -13.62
N MET A 205 -16.97 16.63 -12.57
CA MET A 205 -17.53 17.49 -11.51
C MET A 205 -17.90 18.88 -12.04
N PRO A 206 -17.08 19.55 -12.87
CA PRO A 206 -17.45 20.84 -13.45
C PRO A 206 -18.75 20.81 -14.26
N GLU A 207 -19.02 19.72 -14.99
CA GLU A 207 -20.27 19.55 -15.74
C GLU A 207 -21.48 19.49 -14.78
N TYR A 208 -21.35 18.74 -13.69
CA TYR A 208 -22.39 18.64 -12.67
C TYR A 208 -22.58 19.96 -11.90
N GLU A 209 -21.50 20.64 -11.52
CA GLU A 209 -21.54 21.90 -10.77
C GLU A 209 -22.17 23.01 -11.62
N SER A 210 -21.73 23.17 -12.86
CA SER A 210 -22.32 24.13 -13.80
C SER A 210 -23.80 23.85 -14.03
N TRP A 211 -24.19 22.58 -14.16
CA TRP A 211 -25.60 22.20 -14.26
C TRP A 211 -26.38 22.52 -12.98
N LYS A 212 -25.82 22.20 -11.80
CA LYS A 212 -26.46 22.47 -10.50
C LYS A 212 -26.64 23.96 -10.26
N GLU A 213 -25.64 24.77 -10.59
CA GLU A 213 -25.71 26.23 -10.52
C GLU A 213 -26.79 26.79 -11.45
N SER A 214 -26.88 26.25 -12.68
CA SER A 214 -27.90 26.68 -13.65
C SER A 214 -29.34 26.43 -13.18
N LEU A 215 -29.55 25.51 -12.23
CA LEU A 215 -30.88 25.19 -11.69
C LEU A 215 -31.33 26.10 -10.55
N GLY A 216 -30.41 26.81 -9.90
CA GLY A 216 -30.70 27.61 -8.69
C GLY A 216 -31.49 26.81 -7.64
N ASP A 217 -32.61 27.38 -7.15
CA ASP A 217 -33.50 26.73 -6.18
C ASP A 217 -34.16 25.42 -6.69
N GLY A 218 -34.22 25.22 -8.01
CA GLY A 218 -34.74 24.01 -8.65
C GLY A 218 -33.90 22.76 -8.35
N ALA A 219 -32.65 22.94 -7.89
CA ALA A 219 -31.76 21.83 -7.51
C ALA A 219 -32.35 20.96 -6.38
N ARG A 220 -33.20 21.51 -5.50
CA ARG A 220 -33.85 20.76 -4.39
C ARG A 220 -34.84 19.69 -4.86
N SER A 221 -35.25 19.72 -6.12
CA SER A 221 -36.14 18.71 -6.72
C SER A 221 -35.38 17.50 -7.28
N TRP A 222 -34.05 17.49 -7.17
CA TRP A 222 -33.19 16.41 -7.62
C TRP A 222 -32.56 15.69 -6.43
N SER A 223 -32.56 14.36 -6.49
CA SER A 223 -31.76 13.49 -5.63
C SER A 223 -30.43 13.21 -6.32
N ILE A 224 -29.31 13.44 -5.62
CA ILE A 224 -27.97 13.30 -6.18
C ILE A 224 -27.31 12.05 -5.59
N LYS A 225 -26.77 11.20 -6.46
CA LYS A 225 -25.96 10.05 -6.07
C LYS A 225 -24.58 10.17 -6.70
N TYR A 226 -23.55 10.14 -5.86
CA TYR A 226 -22.15 10.12 -6.27
C TYR A 226 -21.69 8.67 -6.51
N TYR A 227 -20.94 8.45 -7.57
CA TYR A 227 -20.43 7.15 -8.01
C TYR A 227 -18.91 7.20 -7.93
N LYS A 228 -18.37 6.92 -6.74
CA LYS A 228 -16.93 7.07 -6.44
C LYS A 228 -16.11 5.85 -6.83
N GLY A 229 -16.72 4.66 -6.81
CA GLY A 229 -16.12 3.44 -7.33
C GLY A 229 -17.06 2.68 -8.25
N LEU A 230 -16.50 1.89 -9.16
CA LEU A 230 -17.22 1.08 -10.15
C LEU A 230 -18.23 0.13 -9.50
N GLY A 231 -17.91 -0.37 -8.29
CA GLY A 231 -18.80 -1.22 -7.48
C GLY A 231 -20.09 -0.53 -6.99
N THR A 232 -20.21 0.80 -7.15
CA THR A 232 -21.42 1.56 -6.81
C THR A 232 -22.54 1.34 -7.85
N SER A 233 -22.16 0.97 -9.08
CA SER A 233 -23.10 0.70 -10.16
C SER A 233 -23.70 -0.70 -10.01
N THR A 234 -25.01 -0.80 -10.22
CA THR A 234 -25.70 -2.09 -10.25
C THR A 234 -25.40 -2.85 -11.53
N ASP A 235 -25.56 -4.18 -11.52
CA ASP A 235 -25.44 -5.01 -12.73
C ASP A 235 -26.32 -4.52 -13.89
N LYS A 236 -27.51 -3.99 -13.56
CA LYS A 236 -28.42 -3.42 -14.57
C LYS A 236 -27.80 -2.20 -15.24
N GLU A 237 -27.25 -1.28 -14.45
CA GLU A 237 -26.56 -0.09 -14.97
C GLU A 237 -25.31 -0.47 -15.76
N GLY A 238 -24.54 -1.46 -15.29
CA GLY A 238 -23.42 -2.01 -16.04
C GLY A 238 -23.85 -2.49 -17.43
N LYS A 239 -24.92 -3.30 -17.51
CA LYS A 239 -25.48 -3.76 -18.80
C LYS A 239 -25.94 -2.60 -19.69
N GLU A 240 -26.47 -1.52 -19.10
CA GLU A 240 -26.85 -0.31 -19.84
C GLU A 240 -25.61 0.41 -20.42
N TYR A 241 -24.53 0.55 -19.64
CA TYR A 241 -23.29 1.16 -20.13
C TYR A 241 -22.67 0.38 -21.30
N PHE A 242 -22.65 -0.96 -21.21
CA PHE A 242 -22.14 -1.82 -22.28
C PHE A 242 -23.04 -1.84 -23.53
N LYS A 243 -24.35 -1.58 -23.39
CA LYS A 243 -25.23 -1.36 -24.55
C LYS A 243 -24.90 -0.06 -25.27
N ASP A 244 -24.51 0.98 -24.55
CA ASP A 244 -24.08 2.28 -25.09
C ASP A 244 -22.54 2.43 -25.08
N LEU A 245 -21.83 1.35 -25.43
CA LEU A 245 -20.37 1.30 -25.33
C LEU A 245 -19.68 2.45 -26.07
N GLY A 246 -20.26 2.94 -27.18
CA GLY A 246 -19.71 4.06 -27.94
C GLY A 246 -19.59 5.36 -27.13
N LYS A 247 -20.47 5.58 -26.15
CA LYS A 247 -20.42 6.74 -25.25
C LYS A 247 -19.36 6.58 -24.15
N HIS A 248 -19.18 5.35 -23.68
CA HIS A 248 -18.31 5.00 -22.56
C HIS A 248 -16.87 4.67 -22.99
N LYS A 249 -16.67 4.31 -24.26
CA LYS A 249 -15.37 4.01 -24.84
C LYS A 249 -14.66 5.31 -25.28
N LYS A 250 -13.43 5.51 -24.83
CA LYS A 250 -12.52 6.58 -25.31
C LYS A 250 -11.24 5.96 -25.83
N ASP A 251 -10.74 6.41 -26.98
CA ASP A 251 -9.49 5.90 -27.54
C ASP A 251 -8.31 6.79 -27.14
N PHE A 252 -7.20 6.19 -26.70
CA PHE A 252 -5.95 6.92 -26.50
C PHE A 252 -5.24 7.16 -27.83
N VAL A 253 -4.71 8.37 -28.01
CA VAL A 253 -3.96 8.77 -29.21
C VAL A 253 -2.57 9.26 -28.82
N TRP A 254 -1.55 8.70 -29.46
CA TRP A 254 -0.15 9.11 -29.28
C TRP A 254 0.22 10.26 -30.22
N ALA A 255 0.69 11.37 -29.66
CA ALA A 255 0.66 12.68 -30.32
C ALA A 255 1.92 13.04 -31.15
N ASP A 256 2.48 12.10 -31.90
CA ASP A 256 3.50 12.44 -32.93
C ASP A 256 2.87 12.71 -34.31
N ASP A 257 1.63 12.26 -34.55
CA ASP A 257 0.96 12.40 -35.83
C ASP A 257 0.18 13.72 -35.94
N ARG A 258 0.84 14.73 -36.51
CA ARG A 258 0.29 16.02 -36.99
C ARG A 258 -0.81 15.89 -38.05
N LYS A 259 -1.47 14.74 -38.22
CA LYS A 259 -2.49 14.49 -39.25
C LYS A 259 -3.66 13.66 -38.73
N ILE A 260 -4.38 14.18 -37.73
CA ILE A 260 -5.80 13.83 -37.61
C ILE A 260 -6.56 15.13 -37.87
N GLY A 261 -7.05 15.29 -39.09
CA GLY A 261 -7.98 16.36 -39.44
C GLY A 261 -9.23 16.20 -38.58
N LEU A 262 -9.33 16.99 -37.51
CA LEU A 262 -10.49 17.05 -36.63
C LEU A 262 -11.63 17.76 -37.37
N GLY A 263 -12.26 17.06 -38.32
CA GLY A 263 -13.34 17.58 -39.16
C GLY A 263 -14.71 17.61 -38.49
N SER A 264 -14.87 17.12 -37.25
CA SER A 264 -16.12 17.29 -36.50
C SER A 264 -15.87 17.43 -35.00
N LEU A 265 -16.57 18.38 -34.37
CA LEU A 265 -16.58 18.62 -32.92
C LEU A 265 -16.99 17.36 -32.11
N SER A 266 -17.72 16.43 -32.74
CA SER A 266 -18.19 15.19 -32.11
C SER A 266 -17.09 14.14 -31.91
N LEU A 267 -16.08 14.08 -32.80
CA LEU A 267 -14.95 13.15 -32.68
C LEU A 267 -13.94 13.58 -31.61
N ALA A 268 -13.88 14.88 -31.30
CA ALA A 268 -12.97 15.43 -30.29
C ALA A 268 -13.31 14.98 -28.86
N LEU A 269 -14.57 14.60 -28.60
CA LEU A 269 -15.04 14.13 -27.28
C LEU A 269 -14.74 12.65 -27.03
N THR A 270 -14.30 11.88 -28.03
CA THR A 270 -14.04 10.43 -27.94
C THR A 270 -12.56 10.05 -27.88
N LEU A 271 -11.65 11.03 -27.98
CA LEU A 271 -10.21 10.81 -28.08
C LEU A 271 -9.47 11.43 -26.89
N ILE A 272 -8.53 10.69 -26.33
CA ILE A 272 -7.66 11.14 -25.24
C ILE A 272 -6.22 11.20 -25.76
N ARG A 273 -5.69 12.41 -25.92
CA ARG A 273 -4.27 12.55 -26.29
C ARG A 273 -3.41 12.19 -25.08
N ASN A 274 -2.39 11.36 -25.26
CA ASN A 274 -1.53 10.95 -24.15
C ASN A 274 -0.94 12.15 -23.37
N ARG A 275 -0.50 13.19 -24.09
CA ARG A 275 -0.02 14.43 -23.47
C ARG A 275 -1.09 15.14 -22.64
N ASP A 276 -2.34 15.17 -23.12
CA ASP A 276 -3.45 15.77 -22.37
C ASP A 276 -3.77 14.94 -21.12
N PHE A 277 -3.78 13.61 -21.23
CA PHE A 277 -3.95 12.72 -20.08
C PHE A 277 -2.91 13.00 -18.99
N VAL A 278 -1.62 13.05 -19.34
CA VAL A 278 -0.55 13.32 -18.36
C VAL A 278 -0.72 14.71 -17.71
N ASN A 279 -0.96 15.74 -18.52
CA ASN A 279 -0.94 17.13 -18.05
C ASN A 279 -2.28 17.65 -17.49
N LYS A 280 -3.39 16.92 -17.67
CA LYS A 280 -4.72 17.34 -17.22
C LYS A 280 -5.41 16.36 -16.29
N GLU A 281 -5.02 15.08 -16.31
CA GLU A 281 -5.64 14.05 -15.47
C GLU A 281 -4.63 13.46 -14.48
N LEU A 282 -3.51 12.91 -14.95
CA LEU A 282 -2.50 12.30 -14.06
C LEU A 282 -1.90 13.32 -13.07
N ILE A 283 -1.73 14.58 -13.48
CA ILE A 283 -1.28 15.65 -12.58
C ILE A 283 -2.21 15.86 -11.39
N LEU A 284 -3.52 15.64 -11.55
CA LEU A 284 -4.49 15.78 -10.46
C LEU A 284 -4.28 14.71 -9.40
N PHE A 285 -3.92 13.49 -9.81
CA PHE A 285 -3.45 12.46 -8.89
C PHE A 285 -2.20 12.91 -8.14
N SER A 286 -1.19 13.43 -8.84
CA SER A 286 0.05 13.88 -8.19
C SER A 286 -0.22 14.96 -7.14
N ILE A 287 -1.14 15.89 -7.42
CA ILE A 287 -1.57 16.93 -6.48
C ILE A 287 -2.30 16.29 -5.28
N ALA A 288 -3.28 15.42 -5.52
CA ALA A 288 -4.04 14.74 -4.47
C ALA A 288 -3.13 13.87 -3.59
N ASP A 289 -2.13 13.22 -4.19
CA ASP A 289 -1.12 12.42 -3.50
C ASP A 289 -0.24 13.27 -2.60
N LEU A 290 0.19 14.45 -3.06
CA LEU A 290 0.89 15.41 -2.19
C LEU A 290 0.00 15.86 -1.03
N GLN A 291 -1.25 16.25 -1.30
CA GLN A 291 -2.19 16.74 -0.30
C GLN A 291 -2.48 15.71 0.81
N ARG A 292 -2.59 14.42 0.46
CA ARG A 292 -2.82 13.35 1.46
C ARG A 292 -1.55 12.90 2.19
N SER A 293 -0.37 13.13 1.60
CA SER A 293 0.91 12.59 2.10
C SER A 293 1.74 13.59 2.89
N ILE A 294 1.69 14.89 2.56
CA ILE A 294 2.46 15.96 3.20
C ILE A 294 1.53 16.78 4.12
N PRO A 295 1.91 17.06 5.38
CA PRO A 295 1.07 17.83 6.29
C PRO A 295 1.16 19.35 6.07
N SER A 296 0.23 20.08 6.70
CA SER A 296 0.31 21.54 6.82
C SER A 296 1.34 21.93 7.88
N MET A 297 2.06 23.03 7.67
CA MET A 297 3.00 23.58 8.65
C MET A 297 2.34 24.13 9.91
N VAL A 298 1.04 24.44 9.86
CA VAL A 298 0.32 25.06 10.97
C VAL A 298 -0.06 24.03 12.04
N ASP A 299 -0.79 22.98 11.64
CA ASP A 299 -1.24 21.94 12.57
C ASP A 299 -0.38 20.66 12.55
N GLY A 300 0.50 20.50 11.56
CA GLY A 300 1.28 19.28 11.39
C GLY A 300 0.46 18.06 11.01
N LEU A 301 -0.81 18.23 10.61
CA LEU A 301 -1.72 17.14 10.31
C LEU A 301 -1.87 16.93 8.81
N LYS A 302 -1.95 15.66 8.41
CA LYS A 302 -2.46 15.25 7.10
C LYS A 302 -4.00 15.26 7.11
N PRO A 303 -4.68 15.35 5.95
CA PRO A 303 -6.14 15.39 5.90
C PRO A 303 -6.82 14.26 6.68
N GLY A 304 -6.34 13.02 6.58
CA GLY A 304 -6.88 11.89 7.36
C GLY A 304 -6.79 12.09 8.87
N GLN A 305 -5.67 12.62 9.37
CA GLN A 305 -5.49 12.93 10.79
C GLN A 305 -6.40 14.09 11.24
N ARG A 306 -6.58 15.09 10.37
CA ARG A 306 -7.46 16.24 10.61
C ARG A 306 -8.95 15.83 10.67
N LYS A 307 -9.37 14.94 9.78
CA LYS A 307 -10.70 14.30 9.77
C LYS A 307 -10.97 13.57 11.09
N ILE A 308 -10.00 12.80 11.57
CA ILE A 308 -10.07 12.10 12.87
C ILE A 308 -10.24 13.11 14.01
N LEU A 309 -9.41 14.16 14.06
CA LEU A 309 -9.47 15.18 15.11
C LEU A 309 -10.80 15.94 15.10
N PHE A 310 -11.26 16.35 13.92
CA PHE A 310 -12.56 16.99 13.72
C PHE A 310 -13.70 16.15 14.27
N CYS A 311 -13.76 14.86 13.90
CA CYS A 311 -14.80 13.96 14.38
C CYS A 311 -14.68 13.69 15.89
N ALA A 312 -13.46 13.64 16.44
CA ALA A 312 -13.24 13.55 17.88
C ALA A 312 -13.81 14.76 18.63
N PHE A 313 -13.61 15.97 18.10
CA PHE A 313 -14.16 17.22 18.63
C PHE A 313 -15.68 17.29 18.48
N LYS A 314 -16.21 16.96 17.29
CA LYS A 314 -17.64 16.97 16.97
C LYS A 314 -18.47 16.11 17.92
N ARG A 315 -17.96 14.93 18.30
CA ARG A 315 -18.65 14.01 19.21
C ARG A 315 -18.31 14.20 20.69
N ASN A 316 -17.49 15.20 21.04
CA ASN A 316 -16.92 15.38 22.38
C ASN A 316 -16.31 14.08 22.93
N PHE A 317 -15.28 13.55 22.27
CA PHE A 317 -14.77 12.19 22.45
C PHE A 317 -13.97 11.99 23.76
N VAL A 318 -14.63 12.16 24.90
CA VAL A 318 -14.06 12.03 26.26
C VAL A 318 -14.31 10.68 26.92
N HIS A 319 -15.22 9.89 26.35
CA HIS A 319 -15.47 8.51 26.76
C HIS A 319 -14.91 7.57 25.70
N GLU A 320 -14.22 6.53 26.14
CA GLU A 320 -13.56 5.60 25.24
C GLU A 320 -14.53 4.84 24.34
N ALA A 321 -14.09 4.63 23.10
CA ALA A 321 -14.80 3.80 22.13
C ALA A 321 -13.80 2.91 21.39
N LYS A 322 -14.26 1.78 20.85
CA LYS A 322 -13.42 0.90 20.03
C LYS A 322 -12.91 1.66 18.81
N VAL A 323 -11.65 1.47 18.45
CA VAL A 323 -11.03 2.13 17.29
C VAL A 323 -11.82 1.87 16.02
N GLY A 324 -12.29 0.63 15.79
CA GLY A 324 -13.10 0.30 14.61
C GLY A 324 -14.44 1.05 14.55
N GLN A 325 -15.12 1.23 15.69
CA GLN A 325 -16.36 2.00 15.76
C GLN A 325 -16.10 3.49 15.52
N PHE A 326 -15.00 4.01 16.06
CA PHE A 326 -14.62 5.40 15.84
C PHE A 326 -14.20 5.64 14.39
N ALA A 327 -13.50 4.71 13.75
CA ALA A 327 -13.17 4.79 12.32
C ALA A 327 -14.44 4.86 11.45
N GLY A 328 -15.44 4.01 11.69
CA GLY A 328 -16.73 4.10 10.99
C GLY A 328 -17.43 5.45 11.20
N TYR A 329 -17.44 5.96 12.44
CA TYR A 329 -17.98 7.29 12.73
C TYR A 329 -17.25 8.41 11.97
N VAL A 330 -15.91 8.40 11.97
CA VAL A 330 -15.11 9.38 11.23
C VAL A 330 -15.42 9.29 9.74
N SER A 331 -15.46 8.07 9.19
CA SER A 331 -15.74 7.80 7.78
C SER A 331 -17.02 8.48 7.30
N GLU A 332 -18.11 8.27 8.04
CA GLU A 332 -19.41 8.87 7.79
C GLU A 332 -19.42 10.40 8.02
N HIS A 333 -18.82 10.87 9.12
CA HIS A 333 -19.02 12.25 9.58
C HIS A 333 -18.03 13.26 8.99
N SER A 334 -17.00 12.81 8.29
CA SER A 334 -16.04 13.65 7.59
C SER A 334 -15.95 13.37 6.09
N ALA A 335 -16.93 12.68 5.50
CA ALA A 335 -16.94 12.29 4.09
C ALA A 335 -15.60 11.65 3.66
N TYR A 336 -15.16 10.61 4.37
CA TYR A 336 -13.89 9.94 4.02
C TYR A 336 -14.14 8.87 2.95
N HIS A 337 -13.49 9.00 1.79
CA HIS A 337 -13.75 8.10 0.65
C HIS A 337 -12.80 6.92 0.53
N HIS A 338 -11.77 6.85 1.36
CA HIS A 338 -10.83 5.74 1.37
C HIS A 338 -11.26 4.66 2.37
N GLY A 339 -10.68 3.46 2.27
CA GLY A 339 -11.04 2.34 3.13
C GLY A 339 -10.82 2.63 4.63
N GLU A 340 -11.78 2.22 5.46
CA GLU A 340 -11.77 2.40 6.93
C GLU A 340 -10.54 1.78 7.60
N GLN A 341 -9.92 0.78 6.97
CA GLN A 341 -8.68 0.17 7.45
C GLN A 341 -7.54 1.21 7.56
N SER A 342 -7.39 2.07 6.55
CA SER A 342 -6.39 3.14 6.55
C SER A 342 -6.66 4.15 7.68
N LEU A 343 -7.94 4.45 7.90
CA LEU A 343 -8.38 5.35 8.96
C LEU A 343 -8.13 4.77 10.36
N ALA A 344 -8.41 3.48 10.55
CA ALA A 344 -8.12 2.78 11.80
C ALA A 344 -6.61 2.76 12.09
N SER A 345 -5.77 2.48 11.09
CA SER A 345 -4.30 2.58 11.23
C SER A 345 -3.84 4.00 11.57
N THR A 346 -4.48 5.02 10.99
CA THR A 346 -4.16 6.43 11.29
C THR A 346 -4.54 6.79 12.73
N ILE A 347 -5.71 6.34 13.22
CA ILE A 347 -6.14 6.51 14.62
C ILE A 347 -5.13 5.86 15.58
N ILE A 348 -4.67 4.65 15.27
CA ILE A 348 -3.68 3.94 16.06
C ILE A 348 -2.37 4.72 16.12
N GLY A 349 -1.87 5.19 14.97
CA GLY A 349 -0.66 6.03 14.89
C GLY A 349 -0.75 7.32 15.70
N MET A 350 -1.90 8.00 15.68
CA MET A 350 -2.13 9.21 16.50
C MET A 350 -2.21 8.95 18.01
N ALA A 351 -2.44 7.69 18.41
CA ALA A 351 -2.54 7.28 19.81
C ALA A 351 -1.24 6.69 20.38
N GLN A 352 -0.34 6.20 19.53
CA GLN A 352 0.92 5.58 19.93
C GLN A 352 1.79 6.50 20.79
N LYS A 353 2.46 5.91 21.79
CA LYS A 353 3.25 6.63 22.81
C LYS A 353 4.54 5.93 23.23
N TYR A 354 5.06 5.01 22.41
CA TYR A 354 6.38 4.40 22.66
C TYR A 354 7.51 5.32 22.17
N VAL A 355 8.72 5.13 22.68
CA VAL A 355 9.90 5.94 22.32
C VAL A 355 10.12 5.93 20.80
N GLY A 356 10.16 7.12 20.19
CA GLY A 356 10.30 7.30 18.74
C GLY A 356 8.99 7.41 17.96
N SER A 357 7.83 7.42 18.64
CA SER A 357 6.51 7.75 18.07
C SER A 357 6.14 9.23 18.28
N ASN A 358 5.04 9.53 18.97
CA ASN A 358 4.57 10.90 19.24
C ASN A 358 5.16 11.43 20.55
N ASN A 359 5.68 12.66 20.56
CA ASN A 359 6.04 13.35 21.81
C ASN A 359 4.79 13.73 22.60
N ILE A 360 3.71 14.10 21.92
CA ILE A 360 2.38 14.31 22.50
C ILE A 360 1.33 13.60 21.65
N ASN A 361 0.82 12.48 22.15
CA ASN A 361 -0.24 11.72 21.50
C ASN A 361 -1.62 12.41 21.67
N ILE A 362 -2.25 12.73 20.55
CA ILE A 362 -3.55 13.44 20.49
C ILE A 362 -4.70 12.55 21.01
N LEU A 363 -4.54 11.24 20.85
CA LEU A 363 -5.49 10.21 21.29
C LEU A 363 -4.84 9.30 22.33
N LYS A 364 -5.62 8.72 23.25
CA LYS A 364 -5.11 7.79 24.26
C LYS A 364 -5.03 6.35 23.72
N PRO A 365 -3.94 5.61 23.99
CA PRO A 365 -3.81 4.21 23.62
C PRO A 365 -4.41 3.29 24.69
N ASN A 366 -5.74 3.12 24.74
CA ASN A 366 -6.39 2.25 25.72
C ASN A 366 -6.43 0.80 25.20
N GLY A 367 -5.37 0.04 25.49
CA GLY A 367 -5.15 -1.33 25.01
C GLY A 367 -3.80 -1.49 24.33
N GLN A 368 -3.63 -2.55 23.53
CA GLN A 368 -2.36 -2.80 22.83
C GLN A 368 -2.28 -2.02 21.50
N PHE A 369 -1.75 -0.79 21.53
CA PHE A 369 -1.58 0.08 20.36
C PHE A 369 -0.24 -0.12 19.63
N GLY A 370 0.47 -1.18 19.99
CA GLY A 370 1.79 -1.51 19.48
C GLY A 370 2.86 -0.90 20.36
N THR A 371 4.04 -1.48 20.27
CA THR A 371 5.16 -1.19 21.15
C THR A 371 6.39 -0.83 20.34
N ARG A 372 7.45 -0.45 21.05
CA ARG A 372 8.75 -0.22 20.42
C ARG A 372 9.32 -1.47 19.75
N ASN A 373 8.86 -2.67 20.14
CA ASN A 373 9.39 -3.93 19.63
C ASN A 373 9.35 -4.03 18.10
N GLN A 374 8.25 -3.58 17.49
CA GLN A 374 8.06 -3.60 16.03
C GLN A 374 7.68 -2.22 15.47
N GLY A 375 8.04 -1.14 16.18
CA GLY A 375 7.67 0.22 15.78
C GLY A 375 6.17 0.38 15.60
N GLY A 376 5.38 -0.17 16.53
CA GLY A 376 3.93 -0.04 16.55
C GLY A 376 3.17 -1.01 15.66
N LYS A 377 3.83 -1.84 14.84
CA LYS A 377 3.18 -2.81 13.94
C LYS A 377 2.55 -4.01 14.67
N ASP A 378 2.97 -4.24 15.90
CA ASP A 378 2.46 -5.25 16.83
C ASP A 378 1.17 -4.80 17.56
N HIS A 379 0.51 -3.76 17.07
CA HIS A 379 -0.78 -3.32 17.59
C HIS A 379 -1.86 -4.41 17.42
N ALA A 380 -2.77 -4.48 18.38
CA ALA A 380 -3.93 -5.37 18.25
C ALA A 380 -4.92 -4.84 17.20
N SER A 381 -5.79 -5.72 16.71
CA SER A 381 -6.84 -5.35 15.76
C SER A 381 -7.75 -4.24 16.33
N ALA A 382 -8.19 -3.31 15.48
CA ALA A 382 -9.06 -2.18 15.82
C ALA A 382 -10.38 -2.55 16.52
N ARG A 383 -10.78 -3.83 16.46
CA ARG A 383 -11.95 -4.38 17.16
C ARG A 383 -11.74 -4.63 18.66
N TYR A 384 -10.48 -4.68 19.11
CA TYR A 384 -10.10 -5.00 20.49
C TYR A 384 -9.64 -3.80 21.30
N ILE A 385 -9.09 -2.79 20.63
CA ILE A 385 -8.48 -1.63 21.28
C ILE A 385 -9.42 -0.43 21.29
N PHE A 386 -9.28 0.39 22.33
CA PHE A 386 -10.13 1.54 22.60
C PHE A 386 -9.32 2.82 22.59
N THR A 387 -9.96 3.93 22.26
CA THR A 387 -9.31 5.23 22.31
C THR A 387 -10.31 6.32 22.71
N GLN A 388 -9.78 7.49 23.04
CA GLN A 388 -10.48 8.73 23.36
C GLN A 388 -9.50 9.89 23.20
N LEU A 389 -9.99 11.14 23.26
CA LEU A 389 -9.12 12.31 23.27
C LEU A 389 -8.20 12.31 24.49
N SER A 390 -6.91 12.60 24.26
CA SER A 390 -6.00 12.97 25.34
C SER A 390 -6.47 14.29 25.96
N ALA A 391 -6.36 14.42 27.29
CA ALA A 391 -6.83 15.62 27.99
C ALA A 391 -6.11 16.88 27.50
N ILE A 392 -4.82 16.77 27.19
CA ILE A 392 -3.99 17.86 26.66
C ILE A 392 -4.47 18.36 25.29
N THR A 393 -5.18 17.55 24.51
CA THR A 393 -5.55 17.88 23.13
C THR A 393 -6.42 19.13 23.03
N ARG A 394 -7.39 19.33 23.94
CA ARG A 394 -8.22 20.56 23.93
C ARG A 394 -7.52 21.79 24.52
N PHE A 395 -6.39 21.62 25.20
CA PHE A 395 -5.51 22.73 25.53
C PHE A 395 -4.62 23.11 24.34
N LEU A 396 -4.21 22.13 23.53
CA LEU A 396 -3.47 22.39 22.29
C LEU A 396 -4.35 23.05 21.23
N PHE A 397 -5.62 22.67 21.15
CA PHE A 397 -6.60 23.18 20.20
C PHE A 397 -7.79 23.79 20.96
N PRO A 398 -7.70 25.07 21.35
CA PRO A 398 -8.72 25.76 22.13
C PRO A 398 -10.07 25.71 21.42
N LYS A 399 -11.13 25.43 22.20
CA LYS A 399 -12.49 25.34 21.64
C LYS A 399 -12.98 26.68 21.09
N ASP A 400 -12.51 27.79 21.66
CA ASP A 400 -12.92 29.14 21.25
C ASP A 400 -12.42 29.47 19.83
N ASP A 401 -11.35 28.82 19.37
CA ASP A 401 -10.83 28.97 18.01
C ASP A 401 -11.65 28.19 16.98
N ASP A 402 -12.46 27.19 17.39
CA ASP A 402 -13.23 26.34 16.47
C ASP A 402 -14.11 27.19 15.53
N ILE A 403 -14.71 28.30 16.00
CA ILE A 403 -15.58 29.17 15.17
C ILE A 403 -14.81 30.02 14.14
N LEU A 404 -13.51 30.18 14.32
CA LEU A 404 -12.64 30.99 13.45
C LEU A 404 -12.10 30.19 12.26
N LEU A 405 -12.26 28.86 12.26
CA LEU A 405 -11.66 27.97 11.27
C LEU A 405 -12.50 27.91 9.99
N ASP A 406 -11.82 27.83 8.85
CA ASP A 406 -12.44 27.65 7.54
C ASP A 406 -12.83 26.18 7.31
N TYR A 407 -14.05 25.83 7.70
CA TYR A 407 -14.63 24.50 7.48
C TYR A 407 -14.94 24.25 6.01
N GLN A 408 -14.56 23.08 5.51
CA GLN A 408 -14.84 22.66 4.15
C GLN A 408 -16.24 22.05 4.05
N ASN A 409 -16.79 22.04 2.84
CA ASN A 409 -18.05 21.36 2.52
C ASN A 409 -17.81 20.30 1.45
N GLU A 410 -18.22 19.07 1.73
CA GLU A 410 -18.09 17.95 0.81
C GLU A 410 -19.40 17.15 0.82
N ASP A 411 -19.93 16.83 -0.36
CA ASP A 411 -21.24 16.16 -0.53
C ASP A 411 -22.41 16.83 0.21
N GLY A 412 -22.35 18.15 0.40
CA GLY A 412 -23.36 18.92 1.13
C GLY A 412 -23.22 18.86 2.66
N GLN A 413 -22.18 18.20 3.16
CA GLN A 413 -21.87 18.05 4.57
C GLN A 413 -20.68 18.93 4.95
N THR A 414 -20.80 19.65 6.07
CA THR A 414 -19.64 20.33 6.67
C THR A 414 -18.68 19.29 7.25
N ILE A 415 -17.46 19.29 6.75
CA ILE A 415 -16.37 18.39 7.14
C ILE A 415 -15.29 19.18 7.89
N GLU A 416 -14.11 18.62 8.09
CA GLU A 416 -12.99 19.24 8.81
C GLU A 416 -12.52 20.57 8.19
N PRO A 417 -11.90 21.46 8.98
CA PRO A 417 -11.34 22.70 8.46
C PRO A 417 -10.14 22.42 7.55
N THR A 418 -9.75 23.41 6.75
CA THR A 418 -8.54 23.32 5.92
C THR A 418 -7.30 23.04 6.77
N ARG A 419 -7.23 23.67 7.95
CA ARG A 419 -6.21 23.47 9.00
C ARG A 419 -6.77 23.83 10.37
N TYR A 420 -6.24 23.23 11.42
CA TYR A 420 -6.38 23.75 12.78
C TYR A 420 -5.26 24.74 13.10
N VAL A 421 -5.41 25.49 14.18
CA VAL A 421 -4.37 26.40 14.70
C VAL A 421 -4.06 26.02 16.15
N PRO A 422 -3.10 25.12 16.39
CA PRO A 422 -2.70 24.79 17.75
C PRO A 422 -1.94 25.95 18.41
N ILE A 423 -2.01 26.05 19.74
CA ILE A 423 -1.30 27.10 20.50
C ILE A 423 0.24 27.01 20.42
N ILE A 424 0.76 25.86 19.97
CA ILE A 424 2.17 25.63 19.64
C ILE A 424 2.27 24.82 18.35
N PRO A 425 3.33 24.99 17.53
CA PRO A 425 3.47 24.31 16.24
C PRO A 425 3.62 22.79 16.43
N LEU A 426 2.51 22.07 16.28
CA LEU A 426 2.46 20.63 16.55
C LEU A 426 3.29 19.82 15.54
N VAL A 427 3.54 20.37 14.34
CA VAL A 427 4.44 19.78 13.33
C VAL A 427 5.87 19.62 13.86
N LEU A 428 6.32 20.49 14.76
CA LEU A 428 7.63 20.37 15.42
C LEU A 428 7.56 19.45 16.64
N VAL A 429 6.44 19.47 17.37
CA VAL A 429 6.26 18.59 18.55
C VAL A 429 6.33 17.12 18.14
N ASN A 430 5.52 16.70 17.18
CA ASN A 430 5.38 15.29 16.79
C ASN A 430 6.15 14.93 15.53
N GLY A 431 6.79 15.90 14.87
CA GLY A 431 7.41 15.70 13.57
C GLY A 431 6.37 15.33 12.50
N SER A 432 6.88 14.93 11.35
CA SER A 432 6.07 14.31 10.30
C SER A 432 6.94 13.57 9.29
N GLU A 433 6.34 12.60 8.60
CA GLU A 433 6.98 11.92 7.48
C GLU A 433 5.95 11.67 6.39
N GLY A 434 6.31 11.95 5.14
CA GLY A 434 5.41 11.79 4.01
C GLY A 434 6.17 11.68 2.71
N ILE A 435 5.68 10.82 1.82
CA ILE A 435 6.20 10.67 0.46
C ILE A 435 5.02 10.88 -0.47
N GLY A 436 5.10 11.90 -1.31
CA GLY A 436 4.15 12.12 -2.39
C GLY A 436 4.84 12.13 -3.74
N THR A 437 4.10 12.50 -4.77
CA THR A 437 4.64 12.58 -6.12
C THR A 437 5.50 13.83 -6.29
N GLY A 438 6.81 13.65 -6.48
CA GLY A 438 7.79 14.71 -6.71
C GLY A 438 8.37 15.36 -5.45
N TRP A 439 7.71 15.21 -4.30
CA TRP A 439 8.19 15.72 -3.01
C TRP A 439 8.16 14.63 -1.94
N SER A 440 9.05 14.78 -0.96
CA SER A 440 9.00 14.03 0.29
C SER A 440 9.18 15.02 1.45
N SER A 441 8.83 14.60 2.65
CA SER A 441 9.03 15.40 3.85
C SER A 441 9.40 14.52 5.02
N PHE A 442 10.35 15.01 5.80
CA PHE A 442 10.75 14.45 7.08
C PHE A 442 11.06 15.61 8.04
N VAL A 443 10.21 15.78 9.04
CA VAL A 443 10.40 16.69 10.16
C VAL A 443 10.61 15.83 11.40
N PRO A 444 11.76 15.94 12.11
CA PRO A 444 11.95 15.22 13.36
C PRO A 444 11.12 15.84 14.48
N ASN A 445 11.03 15.12 15.59
CA ASN A 445 10.35 15.61 16.79
C ASN A 445 11.26 16.58 17.55
N TYR A 446 10.67 17.54 18.25
CA TYR A 446 11.34 18.51 19.11
C TYR A 446 10.66 18.57 20.47
N ASN A 447 11.39 19.07 21.47
CA ASN A 447 10.92 19.20 22.84
C ASN A 447 9.84 20.29 22.92
N PRO A 448 8.61 19.98 23.40
CA PRO A 448 7.55 20.97 23.55
C PRO A 448 7.95 22.18 24.40
N ARG A 449 8.85 22.00 25.38
CA ARG A 449 9.30 23.11 26.24
C ARG A 449 10.14 24.13 25.49
N ASP A 450 11.02 23.67 24.60
CA ASP A 450 11.89 24.53 23.80
C ASP A 450 11.07 25.27 22.75
N ILE A 451 10.08 24.59 22.16
CA ILE A 451 9.08 25.21 21.28
C ILE A 451 8.32 26.32 22.02
N ILE A 452 7.80 26.03 23.23
CA ILE A 452 7.07 27.03 24.04
C ILE A 452 7.99 28.22 24.39
N ALA A 453 9.25 27.98 24.73
CA ALA A 453 10.22 29.04 25.01
C ALA A 453 10.39 29.95 23.80
N ASN A 454 10.60 29.39 22.60
CA ASN A 454 10.70 30.17 21.37
C ASN A 454 9.42 30.90 20.96
N VAL A 455 8.25 30.29 21.17
CA VAL A 455 6.98 31.01 20.97
C VAL A 455 6.88 32.22 21.90
N ARG A 456 7.33 32.10 23.16
CA ARG A 456 7.38 33.24 24.09
C ARG A 456 8.41 34.29 23.68
N HIS A 457 9.58 33.88 23.22
CA HIS A 457 10.58 34.81 22.67
C HIS A 457 9.99 35.61 21.52
N MET A 458 9.31 34.96 20.56
CA MET A 458 8.63 35.64 19.46
C MET A 458 7.55 36.63 19.93
N LEU A 459 6.75 36.25 20.94
CA LEU A 459 5.73 37.15 21.50
C LEU A 459 6.31 38.37 22.23
N ASN A 460 7.56 38.27 22.69
CA ASN A 460 8.29 39.33 23.40
C ASN A 460 9.30 40.06 22.49
N ASP A 461 9.32 39.81 21.19
CA ASP A 461 10.30 40.33 20.23
C ASP A 461 11.78 39.98 20.58
N GLU A 462 11.98 38.84 21.25
CA GLU A 462 13.29 38.30 21.61
C GLU A 462 13.81 37.32 20.54
N PRO A 463 15.14 37.21 20.35
CA PRO A 463 15.70 36.25 19.39
C PRO A 463 15.40 34.81 19.82
N MET A 464 14.99 33.98 18.86
CA MET A 464 14.78 32.54 19.09
C MET A 464 16.11 31.81 19.34
N GLU A 465 16.07 30.80 20.19
CA GLU A 465 17.16 29.89 20.45
C GLU A 465 17.12 28.70 19.46
N PRO A 466 18.27 28.21 18.97
CA PRO A 466 18.33 27.00 18.17
C PRO A 466 17.76 25.79 18.92
N MET A 467 16.90 25.02 18.28
CA MET A 467 16.36 23.77 18.81
C MET A 467 17.01 22.57 18.13
N ASP A 468 17.21 21.50 18.88
CA ASP A 468 17.74 20.23 18.39
C ASP A 468 16.68 19.12 18.50
N PRO A 469 16.71 18.09 17.63
CA PRO A 469 15.75 16.99 17.68
C PRO A 469 15.70 16.32 19.04
N TRP A 470 14.48 16.01 19.50
CA TRP A 470 14.23 15.42 20.81
C TRP A 470 13.00 14.50 20.76
N TYR A 471 13.11 13.35 21.42
CA TYR A 471 12.07 12.31 21.43
C TYR A 471 11.69 11.94 22.86
N ASP A 472 10.39 11.93 23.18
CA ASP A 472 9.90 11.59 24.51
C ASP A 472 10.35 10.19 24.95
N GLY A 473 10.91 10.11 26.16
CA GLY A 473 11.43 8.88 26.76
C GLY A 473 12.72 8.31 26.16
N PHE A 474 13.30 8.92 25.12
CA PHE A 474 14.59 8.48 24.58
C PHE A 474 15.73 8.81 25.55
N ARG A 475 16.56 7.82 25.88
CA ARG A 475 17.65 7.98 26.88
C ARG A 475 19.03 8.15 26.27
N GLY A 476 19.17 7.92 24.97
CA GLY A 476 20.44 8.08 24.26
C GLY A 476 20.78 9.55 23.99
N THR A 477 21.84 9.79 23.24
CA THR A 477 22.26 11.15 22.87
C THR A 477 21.85 11.49 21.44
N ILE A 478 21.59 12.76 21.18
CA ILE A 478 21.38 13.30 19.83
C ILE A 478 22.31 14.49 19.69
N GLU A 479 23.31 14.36 18.83
CA GLU A 479 24.37 15.35 18.68
C GLU A 479 24.40 15.90 17.26
N LYS A 480 24.50 17.23 17.12
CA LYS A 480 24.66 17.89 15.82
C LYS A 480 26.06 17.59 15.27
N THR A 481 26.12 16.91 14.13
CA THR A 481 27.39 16.45 13.53
C THR A 481 27.81 17.26 12.32
N ALA A 482 26.87 17.85 11.59
CA ALA A 482 27.19 18.75 10.50
C ALA A 482 26.10 19.81 10.31
N THR A 483 26.51 21.01 9.88
CA THR A 483 25.59 22.05 9.41
C THR A 483 25.80 22.25 7.93
N LYS A 484 24.71 22.21 7.16
CA LYS A 484 24.67 22.48 5.72
C LYS A 484 23.76 23.68 5.48
N GLU A 485 23.85 24.29 4.30
CA GLU A 485 23.00 25.42 3.92
C GLU A 485 21.51 25.08 4.01
N ALA A 486 21.13 23.86 3.64
CA ALA A 486 19.75 23.37 3.66
C ALA A 486 19.25 22.88 5.04
N GLY A 487 20.12 22.77 6.06
CA GLY A 487 19.76 22.22 7.36
C GLY A 487 20.92 21.53 8.08
N ALA A 488 20.64 20.90 9.21
CA ALA A 488 21.65 20.19 10.00
C ALA A 488 21.51 18.67 9.88
N THR A 489 22.62 17.99 10.15
CA THR A 489 22.69 16.54 10.31
C THR A 489 23.02 16.25 11.77
N TYR A 490 22.30 15.30 12.34
CA TYR A 490 22.45 14.85 13.71
C TYR A 490 22.74 13.35 13.74
N THR A 491 23.44 12.91 14.76
CA THR A 491 23.66 11.49 15.05
C THR A 491 22.95 11.16 16.36
N ALA A 492 21.96 10.28 16.28
CA ALA A 492 21.28 9.73 17.44
C ALA A 492 21.95 8.39 17.82
N THR A 493 22.38 8.30 19.07
CA THR A 493 23.25 7.22 19.57
C THR A 493 22.54 6.46 20.68
N GLY A 494 22.52 5.13 20.58
CA GLY A 494 22.04 4.23 21.64
C GLY A 494 23.03 4.14 22.81
N ILE A 495 22.73 3.28 23.78
CA ILE A 495 23.59 3.07 24.95
C ILE A 495 24.10 1.64 24.93
N ILE A 496 25.42 1.49 24.99
CA ILE A 496 26.12 0.22 25.19
C ILE A 496 27.15 0.38 26.31
N GLU A 497 27.18 -0.61 27.18
CA GLU A 497 28.06 -0.68 28.35
C GLU A 497 28.83 -1.99 28.32
N GLU A 498 30.08 -1.95 28.74
CA GLU A 498 30.87 -3.15 29.01
C GLU A 498 30.61 -3.60 30.44
N VAL A 499 30.07 -4.82 30.59
CA VAL A 499 29.72 -5.38 31.92
C VAL A 499 30.87 -6.24 32.47
N SER A 500 31.60 -6.90 31.58
CA SER A 500 32.79 -7.71 31.87
C SER A 500 33.72 -7.74 30.66
N ASP A 501 34.85 -8.43 30.78
CA ASP A 501 35.82 -8.61 29.68
C ASP A 501 35.24 -9.34 28.45
N THR A 502 34.09 -10.02 28.60
CA THR A 502 33.44 -10.79 27.53
C THR A 502 31.96 -10.43 27.31
N THR A 503 31.36 -9.61 28.18
CA THR A 503 29.92 -9.29 28.12
C THR A 503 29.67 -7.81 27.87
N LEU A 504 28.85 -7.51 26.87
CA LEU A 504 28.31 -6.17 26.58
C LEU A 504 26.82 -6.12 26.95
N ARG A 505 26.35 -4.94 27.37
CA ARG A 505 24.92 -4.68 27.61
C ARG A 505 24.45 -3.48 26.83
N ILE A 506 23.37 -3.64 26.07
CA ILE A 506 22.74 -2.58 25.28
C ILE A 506 21.40 -2.22 25.93
N THR A 507 21.30 -1.01 26.48
CA THR A 507 20.12 -0.53 27.23
C THR A 507 19.29 0.49 26.46
N GLU A 508 19.76 0.96 25.31
CA GLU A 508 19.03 1.89 24.46
C GLU A 508 19.45 1.72 22.99
N LEU A 509 18.47 1.74 22.08
CA LEU A 509 18.72 1.72 20.64
C LEU A 509 18.50 3.11 20.05
N PRO A 510 19.18 3.47 18.94
CA PRO A 510 18.88 4.72 18.23
C PRO A 510 17.39 4.87 17.92
N VAL A 511 16.93 6.12 17.87
CA VAL A 511 15.53 6.44 17.55
C VAL A 511 15.14 5.78 16.22
N ARG A 512 13.93 5.20 16.16
CA ARG A 512 13.41 4.43 15.02
C ARG A 512 14.17 3.16 14.65
N LYS A 513 15.00 2.65 15.56
CA LYS A 513 15.50 1.28 15.51
C LYS A 513 14.68 0.40 16.45
N TRP A 514 14.02 -0.61 15.90
CA TRP A 514 13.05 -1.45 16.63
C TRP A 514 13.73 -2.70 17.19
N THR A 515 13.23 -3.18 18.32
CA THR A 515 13.87 -4.27 19.09
C THR A 515 13.94 -5.57 18.28
N GLN A 516 12.86 -5.95 17.58
CA GLN A 516 12.83 -7.17 16.78
C GLN A 516 13.80 -7.12 15.60
N ASP A 517 13.77 -6.03 14.82
CA ASP A 517 14.70 -5.86 13.68
C ASP A 517 16.17 -5.86 14.16
N TYR A 518 16.41 -5.34 15.36
CA TYR A 518 17.74 -5.33 15.96
C TYR A 518 18.17 -6.69 16.48
N LYS A 519 17.24 -7.48 17.05
CA LYS A 519 17.48 -8.87 17.43
C LYS A 519 17.90 -9.69 16.21
N ASP A 520 17.16 -9.60 15.11
CA ASP A 520 17.48 -10.31 13.87
C ASP A 520 18.90 -9.92 13.36
N PHE A 521 19.28 -8.65 13.54
CA PHE A 521 20.64 -8.21 13.26
C PHE A 521 21.68 -8.84 14.19
N LEU A 522 21.45 -8.90 15.50
CA LEU A 522 22.37 -9.57 16.43
C LEU A 522 22.49 -11.06 16.10
N GLU A 523 21.39 -11.73 15.77
CA GLU A 523 21.40 -13.13 15.33
C GLU A 523 22.21 -13.34 14.04
N SER A 524 22.19 -12.37 13.12
CA SER A 524 23.02 -12.43 11.91
C SER A 524 24.53 -12.36 12.18
N LEU A 525 24.93 -11.96 13.39
CA LEU A 525 26.33 -11.91 13.81
C LEU A 525 26.83 -13.25 14.37
N TYR A 526 26.00 -14.29 14.54
CA TYR A 526 26.52 -15.60 14.90
C TYR A 526 27.46 -16.17 13.81
N PRO A 527 28.62 -16.77 14.16
CA PRO A 527 29.11 -17.10 15.50
C PRO A 527 30.08 -16.06 16.11
N PHE A 528 30.13 -14.82 15.60
CA PHE A 528 30.93 -13.75 16.23
C PHE A 528 30.42 -13.43 17.64
N ILE A 529 29.10 -13.40 17.79
CA ILE A 529 28.43 -13.44 19.10
C ILE A 529 28.34 -14.89 19.55
N GLU A 530 28.60 -15.17 20.82
CA GLU A 530 28.45 -16.51 21.40
C GLU A 530 27.03 -16.73 21.94
N GLU A 531 26.49 -15.73 22.64
CA GLU A 531 25.14 -15.77 23.21
C GLU A 531 24.51 -14.37 23.25
N VAL A 532 23.19 -14.31 23.06
CA VAL A 532 22.37 -13.11 23.27
C VAL A 532 21.26 -13.45 24.27
N ARG A 533 21.16 -12.64 25.32
CA ARG A 533 20.10 -12.74 26.34
C ARG A 533 19.26 -11.46 26.33
N GLU A 534 17.94 -11.60 26.44
CA GLU A 534 16.98 -10.50 26.32
C GLU A 534 16.23 -10.26 27.63
N TYR A 535 16.28 -9.03 28.14
CA TYR A 535 15.62 -8.61 29.37
C TYR A 535 14.73 -7.38 29.13
N HIS A 536 14.07 -7.35 27.97
CA HIS A 536 13.26 -6.22 27.50
C HIS A 536 11.95 -6.07 28.27
N THR A 537 11.38 -4.87 28.22
CA THR A 537 9.96 -4.64 28.52
C THR A 537 9.25 -4.11 27.26
N THR A 538 7.97 -3.77 27.36
CA THR A 538 7.23 -3.12 26.27
C THR A 538 7.82 -1.75 25.88
N ASP A 539 8.48 -1.07 26.82
CA ASP A 539 8.91 0.31 26.69
C ASP A 539 10.43 0.49 26.75
N SER A 540 11.17 -0.55 27.16
CA SER A 540 12.62 -0.51 27.32
C SER A 540 13.33 -1.66 26.61
N VAL A 541 14.53 -1.36 26.12
CA VAL A 541 15.45 -2.33 25.51
C VAL A 541 16.53 -2.72 26.52
N ASN A 542 16.92 -3.99 26.50
CA ASN A 542 18.01 -4.53 27.31
C ASN A 542 18.51 -5.86 26.70
N PHE A 543 19.59 -5.81 25.92
CA PHE A 543 20.30 -6.99 25.42
C PHE A 543 21.58 -7.19 26.23
N GLU A 544 21.86 -8.43 26.64
CA GLU A 544 23.19 -8.86 27.05
C GLU A 544 23.79 -9.72 25.94
N ILE A 545 25.03 -9.42 25.57
CA ILE A 545 25.74 -10.03 24.45
C ILE A 545 27.05 -10.58 24.98
N ASP A 546 27.24 -11.89 24.87
CA ASP A 546 28.49 -12.56 25.24
C ASP A 546 29.35 -12.81 23.99
N LEU A 547 30.64 -12.53 24.12
CA LEU A 547 31.67 -12.65 23.08
C LEU A 547 32.85 -13.43 23.65
N SER A 548 33.61 -14.10 22.78
CA SER A 548 34.95 -14.53 23.15
C SER A 548 35.85 -13.33 23.44
N GLU A 549 36.90 -13.51 24.24
CA GLU A 549 37.89 -12.44 24.51
C GLU A 549 38.48 -11.86 23.20
N GLU A 550 38.75 -12.71 22.21
CA GLU A 550 39.22 -12.31 20.89
C GLU A 550 38.20 -11.43 20.16
N ASN A 551 36.93 -11.85 20.12
CA ASN A 551 35.87 -11.09 19.45
C ASN A 551 35.55 -9.78 20.17
N MET A 552 35.66 -9.75 21.51
CA MET A 552 35.57 -8.50 22.27
C MET A 552 36.68 -7.53 21.86
N MET A 553 37.93 -7.98 21.76
CA MET A 553 39.04 -7.14 21.30
C MET A 553 38.78 -6.60 19.88
N VAL A 554 38.32 -7.45 18.96
CA VAL A 554 37.96 -7.04 17.59
C VAL A 554 36.84 -5.99 17.59
N ALA A 555 35.78 -6.20 18.39
CA ALA A 555 34.67 -5.26 18.51
C ALA A 555 35.11 -3.90 19.07
N LYS A 556 36.02 -3.90 20.06
CA LYS A 556 36.60 -2.69 20.63
C LYS A 556 37.48 -1.95 19.62
N GLN A 557 38.31 -2.66 18.85
CA GLN A 557 39.12 -2.07 17.79
C GLN A 557 38.28 -1.44 16.67
N GLU A 558 37.15 -2.07 16.30
CA GLU A 558 36.20 -1.52 15.33
C GLU A 558 35.40 -0.32 15.90
N GLY A 559 35.26 -0.27 17.22
CA GLY A 559 34.42 0.66 17.96
C GLY A 559 33.03 0.07 18.20
N LEU A 560 32.64 -0.09 19.47
CA LEU A 560 31.41 -0.78 19.87
C LEU A 560 30.15 -0.20 19.21
N LEU A 561 30.00 1.13 19.21
CA LEU A 561 28.85 1.78 18.59
C LEU A 561 28.73 1.48 17.09
N LYS A 562 29.87 1.41 16.39
CA LYS A 562 29.91 1.11 14.96
C LYS A 562 29.63 -0.38 14.72
N LYS A 563 30.30 -1.26 15.45
CA LYS A 563 30.15 -2.72 15.34
C LYS A 563 28.70 -3.15 15.50
N PHE A 564 28.05 -2.64 16.55
CA PHE A 564 26.69 -2.96 16.91
C PHE A 564 25.66 -2.01 16.28
N LYS A 565 26.06 -1.16 15.34
CA LYS A 565 25.18 -0.23 14.61
C LYS A 565 24.29 0.60 15.55
N LEU A 566 24.83 1.09 16.65
CA LEU A 566 24.12 1.87 17.68
C LEU A 566 24.13 3.37 17.40
N THR A 567 24.20 3.76 16.13
CA THR A 567 24.03 5.13 15.68
C THR A 567 23.07 5.17 14.50
N THR A 568 22.27 6.22 14.41
CA THR A 568 21.47 6.55 13.22
C THR A 568 21.56 8.04 12.91
N THR A 569 21.32 8.40 11.66
CA THR A 569 21.41 9.78 11.20
C THR A 569 20.03 10.41 11.09
N ILE A 570 19.88 11.63 11.61
CA ILE A 570 18.68 12.45 11.46
C ILE A 570 19.08 13.67 10.63
N SER A 571 18.38 13.92 9.51
CA SER A 571 18.62 15.09 8.66
C SER A 571 17.44 16.04 8.74
N THR A 572 17.71 17.34 8.87
CA THR A 572 16.68 18.39 8.80
C THR A 572 16.69 19.12 7.46
N SER A 573 17.31 18.54 6.43
CA SER A 573 17.41 19.16 5.09
C SER A 573 16.18 18.98 4.20
N ASN A 574 15.16 18.23 4.65
CA ASN A 574 14.02 17.81 3.84
C ASN A 574 12.69 18.03 4.58
N MET A 575 12.39 19.28 4.95
CA MET A 575 11.21 19.66 5.75
C MET A 575 10.15 20.37 4.88
N HIS A 576 9.66 19.70 3.83
CA HIS A 576 8.64 20.26 2.94
C HIS A 576 7.23 20.14 3.55
N LEU A 577 6.51 21.24 3.63
CA LEU A 577 5.18 21.34 4.24
C LEU A 577 4.29 22.26 3.40
N PHE A 578 2.98 22.09 3.49
CA PHE A 578 2.04 23.08 2.93
C PHE A 578 1.95 24.31 3.84
N ASP A 579 1.96 25.49 3.22
CA ASP A 579 1.86 26.80 3.87
C ASP A 579 0.45 27.14 4.37
#